data_AF-A0A2S2E6X1-F1
#
_entry.id   AF-A0A2S2E6X1-F1
#
_cell.length_a   1.000
_cell.length_b   1.000
_cell.length_c   1.000
_cell.angle_alpha   90.00
_cell.angle_beta   90.00
_cell.angle_gamma   90.00
#
_symmetry.space_group_name_H-M   'P 1'
#
loop_
_entity.id
_entity.type
_entity.pdbx_description
1 polymer ?
#
loop_
_entity_poly.entity_id
_entity_poly.type
_entity_poly.pdbx_seq_one_letter_code
_entity_poly.pdbx_strand_id
1 'polypeptide(L)'
;MPTGVEIRSNIDTENVKGLLLINGGGAIALLTFLPSVLGKPEYVLLTRCIAWSLFCFQLGLVFAVLHNHLRRRCSLAWDSRGPKCSFRSKELLEPCVCYWSQLCMILSAIGFVVAGGIVFFGALQTIDQQQTIVSQSKQQNTLREEMPNKAIGSVPD
;
A
#
# COMPACT_ATOMS: atom_id res chain seq x y z
N MET A 1 30.60 -26.77 -12.98
CA MET A 1 30.36 -25.95 -11.77
C MET A 1 29.63 -24.70 -12.23
N PRO A 2 28.49 -24.33 -11.62
CA PRO A 2 27.76 -23.14 -12.05
C PRO A 2 28.64 -21.92 -11.87
N THR A 3 28.71 -21.09 -12.90
CA THR A 3 29.47 -19.85 -12.88
C THR A 3 28.81 -18.86 -11.91
N GLY A 4 29.57 -17.90 -11.36
CA GLY A 4 29.01 -16.88 -10.44
C GLY A 4 27.85 -16.07 -11.06
N VAL A 5 27.76 -16.03 -12.39
CA VAL A 5 26.67 -15.42 -13.16
C VAL A 5 25.37 -16.24 -13.04
N GLU A 6 25.44 -17.57 -13.15
CA GLU A 6 24.29 -18.46 -12.99
C GLU A 6 23.71 -18.38 -11.57
N ILE A 7 24.58 -18.35 -10.55
CA ILE A 7 24.16 -18.24 -9.14
C ILE A 7 23.39 -16.93 -8.90
N ARG A 8 23.89 -15.79 -9.40
CA ARG A 8 23.21 -14.49 -9.28
C ARG A 8 21.88 -14.45 -10.02
N SER A 9 21.79 -15.10 -11.18
CA SER A 9 20.55 -15.16 -11.96
C SER A 9 19.45 -16.00 -11.27
N ASN A 10 19.83 -17.08 -10.58
CA ASN A 10 18.89 -17.90 -9.81
C ASN A 10 18.36 -17.16 -8.59
N ILE A 11 19.22 -16.44 -7.86
CA ILE A 11 18.79 -15.63 -6.71
C ILE A 11 17.78 -14.56 -7.13
N ASP A 12 18.01 -13.90 -8.27
CA ASP A 12 17.07 -12.89 -8.78
C ASP A 12 15.75 -13.50 -9.22
N THR A 13 15.79 -14.70 -9.79
CA THR A 13 14.58 -15.43 -10.17
C THR A 13 13.75 -15.82 -8.95
N GLU A 14 14.37 -16.33 -7.89
CA GLU A 14 13.68 -16.67 -6.65
C GLU A 14 13.16 -15.44 -5.91
N ASN A 15 13.91 -14.33 -5.89
CA ASN A 15 13.44 -13.07 -5.32
C ASN A 15 12.22 -12.51 -6.08
N VAL A 16 12.22 -12.59 -7.42
CA VAL A 16 11.06 -12.18 -8.23
C VAL A 16 9.85 -13.08 -7.97
N LYS A 17 10.04 -14.40 -7.82
CA LYS A 17 8.97 -15.33 -7.43
C LYS A 17 8.41 -14.98 -6.05
N GLY A 18 9.25 -14.77 -5.04
CA GLY A 18 8.82 -14.37 -3.70
C GLY A 18 8.04 -13.05 -3.71
N LEU A 19 8.51 -12.07 -4.50
CA LEU A 19 7.82 -10.78 -4.67
C LEU A 19 6.45 -10.97 -5.34
N LEU A 20 6.36 -11.79 -6.39
CA LEU A 20 5.08 -12.12 -7.04
C LEU A 20 4.13 -12.88 -6.10
N LEU A 21 4.66 -13.76 -5.24
CA LEU A 21 3.85 -14.56 -4.31
C LEU A 21 3.27 -13.70 -3.18
N ILE A 22 4.07 -12.80 -2.60
CA ILE A 22 3.60 -11.85 -1.58
C ILE A 22 2.57 -10.89 -2.17
N ASN A 23 2.81 -10.37 -3.38
CA ASN A 23 1.88 -9.49 -4.07
C ASN A 23 0.60 -10.21 -4.51
N GLY A 24 0.72 -11.45 -4.99
CA GLY A 24 -0.41 -12.30 -5.38
C GLY A 24 -1.27 -12.69 -4.18
N GLY A 25 -0.65 -13.09 -3.06
CA GLY A 25 -1.34 -13.38 -1.81
C GLY A 25 -2.05 -12.15 -1.24
N GLY A 26 -1.40 -10.98 -1.28
CA GLY A 26 -2.02 -9.70 -0.88
C GLY A 26 -3.20 -9.31 -1.77
N ALA A 27 -3.09 -9.47 -3.09
CA ALA A 27 -4.17 -9.20 -4.02
C ALA A 27 -5.37 -10.13 -3.78
N ILE A 28 -5.15 -11.42 -3.53
CA ILE A 28 -6.21 -12.37 -3.20
C ILE A 28 -6.88 -11.99 -1.88
N ALA A 29 -6.10 -11.66 -0.84
CA ALA A 29 -6.64 -11.24 0.45
C ALA A 29 -7.55 -10.00 0.30
N LEU A 30 -7.11 -9.01 -0.48
CA LEU A 30 -7.90 -7.82 -0.79
C LEU A 30 -9.16 -8.16 -1.59
N LEU A 31 -9.07 -9.02 -2.61
CA LEU A 31 -10.23 -9.45 -3.40
C LEU A 31 -11.26 -10.21 -2.54
N THR A 32 -10.81 -10.99 -1.56
CA THR A 32 -11.71 -11.67 -0.62
C THR A 32 -12.33 -10.73 0.40
N PHE A 33 -11.63 -9.65 0.78
CA PHE A 33 -12.09 -8.68 1.77
C PHE A 33 -12.98 -7.58 1.16
N LEU A 34 -12.72 -7.18 -0.08
CA LEU A 34 -13.42 -6.09 -0.77
C LEU A 34 -14.96 -6.23 -0.73
N PRO A 35 -15.56 -7.40 -1.02
CA PRO A 35 -17.01 -7.57 -1.00
C PRO A 35 -17.65 -7.29 0.38
N SER A 36 -16.91 -7.48 1.47
CA SER A 36 -17.41 -7.26 2.84
C SER A 36 -17.49 -5.77 3.22
N VAL A 37 -16.79 -4.92 2.46
CA VAL A 37 -16.61 -3.48 2.72
C VAL A 37 -17.30 -2.63 1.63
N LEU A 38 -17.27 -3.08 0.37
CA LEU A 38 -17.93 -2.43 -0.75
C LEU A 38 -19.45 -2.44 -0.58
N GLY A 39 -20.08 -1.28 -0.80
CA GLY A 39 -21.53 -1.11 -0.74
C GLY A 39 -22.07 -0.71 0.64
N LYS A 40 -21.24 -0.68 1.67
CA LYS A 40 -21.63 -0.13 2.98
C LYS A 40 -21.27 1.36 3.04
N PRO A 41 -22.24 2.26 3.26
CA PRO A 41 -21.99 3.71 3.29
C PRO A 41 -21.02 4.11 4.41
N GLU A 42 -20.97 3.30 5.47
CA GLU A 42 -20.13 3.53 6.65
C GLU A 42 -18.63 3.28 6.38
N TYR A 43 -18.26 2.62 5.27
CA TYR A 43 -16.88 2.32 4.91
C TYR A 43 -16.40 3.04 3.65
N VAL A 44 -17.11 4.09 3.20
CA VAL A 44 -16.74 4.86 2.00
C VAL A 44 -15.36 5.51 2.16
N LEU A 45 -15.06 6.05 3.34
CA LEU A 45 -13.75 6.63 3.66
C LEU A 45 -12.64 5.58 3.57
N LEU A 46 -12.83 4.43 4.23
CA LEU A 46 -11.90 3.32 4.20
C LEU A 46 -11.65 2.83 2.77
N THR A 47 -12.71 2.68 1.98
CA THR A 47 -12.64 2.24 0.58
C THR A 47 -11.82 3.22 -0.27
N ARG A 48 -12.01 4.53 -0.07
CA ARG A 48 -11.21 5.57 -0.75
C ARG A 48 -9.74 5.51 -0.34
N CYS A 49 -9.44 5.34 0.95
CA CYS A 49 -8.06 5.16 1.44
C CYS A 49 -7.42 3.90 0.85
N ILE A 50 -8.14 2.77 0.79
CA ILE A 50 -7.66 1.53 0.17
C ILE A 50 -7.37 1.76 -1.31
N ALA A 51 -8.25 2.43 -2.06
CA ALA A 51 -8.03 2.71 -3.48
C ALA A 51 -6.76 3.56 -3.73
N TRP A 52 -6.55 4.61 -2.94
CA TRP A 52 -5.34 5.44 -3.02
C TRP A 52 -4.08 4.68 -2.59
N SER A 53 -4.19 3.85 -1.57
CA SER A 53 -3.08 2.99 -1.16
C SER A 53 -2.70 2.00 -2.24
N LEU A 54 -3.67 1.34 -2.88
CA LEU A 54 -3.42 0.41 -3.99
C LEU A 54 -2.76 1.10 -5.17
N PHE A 55 -3.17 2.34 -5.48
CA PHE A 55 -2.51 3.13 -6.52
C PHE A 55 -1.05 3.45 -6.17
N CYS A 56 -0.78 3.96 -4.97
CA CYS A 56 0.58 4.23 -4.50
C CYS A 56 1.45 2.97 -4.43
N PHE A 57 0.87 1.87 -3.98
CA PHE A 57 1.50 0.55 -3.91
C PHE A 57 1.88 0.06 -5.30
N GLN A 58 0.98 0.16 -6.28
CA GLN A 58 1.24 -0.24 -7.66
C GLN A 58 2.35 0.60 -8.29
N LEU A 59 2.39 1.91 -8.01
CA LEU A 59 3.51 2.76 -8.43
C LEU A 59 4.84 2.30 -7.79
N GLY A 60 4.82 1.99 -6.49
CA GLY A 60 5.98 1.43 -5.79
C GLY A 60 6.47 0.12 -6.43
N LEU A 61 5.56 -0.78 -6.79
CA LEU A 61 5.88 -2.03 -7.49
C LEU A 61 6.50 -1.81 -8.87
N VAL A 62 5.98 -0.85 -9.64
CA VAL A 62 6.59 -0.49 -10.94
C VAL A 62 8.04 -0.05 -10.74
N PHE A 63 8.32 0.80 -9.74
CA PHE A 63 9.69 1.18 -9.40
C PHE A 63 10.54 0.00 -8.92
N ALA A 64 9.97 -0.95 -8.16
CA ALA A 64 10.68 -2.15 -7.73
C ALA A 64 11.10 -3.03 -8.92
N VAL A 65 10.21 -3.21 -9.90
CA VAL A 65 10.52 -3.97 -11.13
C VAL A 65 11.58 -3.25 -11.95
N LEU A 66 11.45 -1.92 -12.11
CA LEU A 66 12.45 -1.10 -12.79
C LEU A 66 13.81 -1.17 -12.10
N HIS A 67 13.85 -1.13 -10.76
CA HIS A 67 15.06 -1.31 -9.97
C HIS A 67 15.72 -2.66 -10.29
N ASN A 68 14.98 -3.77 -10.26
CA ASN A 68 15.54 -5.10 -10.58
C ASN A 68 16.11 -5.16 -12.00
N HIS A 69 15.43 -4.55 -12.97
CA HIS A 69 15.93 -4.47 -14.35
C HIS A 69 17.20 -3.63 -14.46
N LEU A 70 17.22 -2.45 -13.83
CA LEU A 70 18.36 -1.53 -13.84
C LEU A 70 19.55 -2.09 -13.07
N ARG A 71 19.32 -2.82 -11.97
CA ARG A 71 20.36 -3.51 -11.20
C ARG A 71 21.14 -4.50 -12.06
N ARG A 72 20.45 -5.26 -12.91
CA ARG A 72 21.10 -6.18 -13.85
C ARG A 72 21.93 -5.44 -14.90
N ARG A 73 21.41 -4.34 -15.46
CA ARG A 73 22.17 -3.50 -16.40
C ARG A 73 23.37 -2.82 -15.75
N CYS A 74 23.25 -2.40 -14.50
CA CYS A 74 24.34 -1.84 -13.69
C CYS A 74 25.48 -2.87 -13.55
N SER A 75 25.17 -4.13 -13.25
CA SER A 75 26.19 -5.20 -13.20
C SER A 75 26.89 -5.39 -14.55
N LEU A 76 26.15 -5.39 -15.66
CA LEU A 76 26.75 -5.51 -17.00
C LEU A 76 27.61 -4.29 -17.38
N ALA A 77 27.19 -3.09 -16.98
CA ALA A 77 27.94 -1.85 -17.21
C ALA A 77 29.27 -1.85 -16.44
N TRP A 78 29.29 -2.44 -15.24
CA TRP A 78 30.50 -2.62 -14.45
C TRP A 78 31.49 -3.56 -15.14
N ASP A 79 31.01 -4.71 -15.62
CA ASP A 79 31.85 -5.72 -16.31
C ASP A 79 32.41 -5.20 -17.65
N SER A 80 31.63 -4.40 -18.38
CA SER A 80 32.01 -3.86 -19.69
C SER A 80 32.85 -2.56 -19.64
N ARG A 81 33.21 -2.06 -18.45
CA ARG A 81 33.85 -0.74 -18.26
C ARG A 81 33.13 0.38 -19.04
N GLY A 82 31.80 0.38 -18.97
CA GLY A 82 30.95 1.33 -19.67
C GLY A 82 31.24 2.80 -19.30
N PRO A 83 30.74 3.77 -20.08
CA PRO A 83 31.00 5.18 -19.84
C PRO A 83 30.54 5.62 -18.45
N LYS A 84 31.43 6.32 -17.73
CA LYS A 84 31.16 6.88 -16.40
C LYS A 84 30.12 8.00 -16.51
N CYS A 85 29.31 8.14 -15.48
CA CYS A 85 28.35 9.25 -15.43
C CYS A 85 29.07 10.56 -15.10
N SER A 86 28.78 11.64 -15.84
CA SER A 86 29.13 13.00 -15.43
C SER A 86 27.85 13.72 -15.07
N PHE A 87 27.63 13.96 -13.77
CA PHE A 87 26.55 14.82 -13.33
C PHE A 87 27.17 16.13 -12.84
N ARG A 88 26.85 17.23 -13.53
CA ARG A 88 27.28 18.59 -13.18
C ARG A 88 28.81 18.73 -13.07
N SER A 89 29.51 18.22 -14.09
CA SER A 89 30.97 18.30 -14.27
C SER A 89 31.84 17.57 -13.25
N LYS A 90 31.24 16.75 -12.38
CA LYS A 90 31.98 15.78 -11.55
C LYS A 90 31.78 14.39 -12.16
N GLU A 91 32.87 13.73 -12.49
CA GLU A 91 32.83 12.32 -12.87
C GLU A 91 32.48 11.48 -11.64
N LEU A 92 31.36 10.76 -11.71
CA LEU A 92 31.01 9.79 -10.69
C LEU A 92 31.80 8.51 -10.90
N LEU A 93 32.11 7.84 -9.79
CA LEU A 93 32.81 6.56 -9.78
C LEU A 93 31.95 5.43 -10.41
N GLU A 94 30.63 5.60 -10.38
CA GLU A 94 29.65 4.59 -10.81
C GLU A 94 28.98 4.96 -12.14
N PRO A 95 28.56 3.96 -12.95
CA PRO A 95 27.80 4.22 -14.16
C PRO A 95 26.39 4.74 -13.84
N CYS A 96 25.85 5.62 -14.70
CA CYS A 96 24.56 6.31 -14.44
C CYS A 96 23.41 5.36 -14.10
N VAL A 97 23.42 4.17 -14.73
CA VAL A 97 22.38 3.15 -14.57
C VAL A 97 22.28 2.66 -13.12
N CYS A 98 23.39 2.62 -12.38
CA CYS A 98 23.41 2.23 -10.97
C CYS A 98 22.73 3.29 -10.09
N TYR A 99 22.95 4.58 -10.39
CA TYR A 99 22.30 5.67 -9.64
C TYR A 99 20.78 5.68 -9.85
N TRP A 100 20.32 5.51 -11.09
CA TRP A 100 18.90 5.37 -11.39
C TRP A 100 18.28 4.16 -10.69
N SER A 101 19.00 3.04 -10.67
CA SER A 101 18.59 1.85 -9.92
C SER A 101 18.37 2.17 -8.43
N GLN A 102 19.32 2.86 -7.80
CA GLN A 102 19.23 3.25 -6.39
C GLN A 102 18.04 4.19 -6.13
N LEU A 103 17.80 5.15 -7.02
CA LEU A 103 16.65 6.05 -6.92
C LEU A 103 15.33 5.28 -7.01
N CYS A 104 15.20 4.33 -7.96
CA CYS A 104 14.02 3.48 -8.07
C CYS A 104 13.78 2.63 -6.80
N MET A 105 14.85 2.13 -6.18
CA MET A 105 14.74 1.39 -4.91
C MET A 105 14.15 2.27 -3.80
N ILE A 106 14.67 3.50 -3.64
CA ILE A 106 14.20 4.45 -2.61
C ILE A 106 12.75 4.84 -2.89
N LEU A 107 12.41 5.17 -4.14
CA LEU A 107 11.04 5.53 -4.53
C LEU A 107 10.06 4.38 -4.29
N SER A 108 10.46 3.14 -4.59
CA SER A 108 9.67 1.95 -4.27
C SER A 108 9.42 1.87 -2.76
N ALA A 109 10.48 1.94 -1.94
CA ALA A 109 10.37 1.82 -0.48
C ALA A 109 9.46 2.92 0.12
N ILE A 110 9.62 4.17 -0.33
CA ILE A 110 8.73 5.28 0.07
C ILE A 110 7.29 4.98 -0.34
N GLY A 111 7.07 4.50 -1.55
CA GLY A 111 5.74 4.12 -2.05
C GLY A 111 5.06 3.08 -1.16
N PHE A 112 5.79 2.03 -0.73
CA PHE A 112 5.28 1.02 0.20
C PHE A 112 4.90 1.61 1.57
N VAL A 113 5.76 2.44 2.14
CA VAL A 113 5.52 3.06 3.46
C VAL A 113 4.32 4.02 3.41
N VAL A 114 4.25 4.85 2.36
CA VAL A 114 3.13 5.79 2.16
C VAL A 114 1.82 5.03 1.95
N ALA A 115 1.82 4.00 1.11
CA ALA A 115 0.63 3.16 0.88
C ALA A 115 0.14 2.50 2.18
N GLY A 116 1.05 1.94 2.98
CA GLY A 116 0.74 1.36 4.29
C GLY A 116 0.19 2.40 5.27
N GLY A 117 0.80 3.59 5.32
CA GLY A 117 0.33 4.70 6.14
C GLY A 117 -1.09 5.15 5.79
N ILE A 118 -1.42 5.30 4.50
CA ILE A 118 -2.76 5.72 4.05
C ILE A 118 -3.84 4.75 4.53
N VAL A 119 -3.62 3.43 4.41
CA VAL A 119 -4.58 2.42 4.88
C VAL A 119 -4.69 2.44 6.40
N PHE A 120 -3.55 2.51 7.09
CA PHE A 120 -3.52 2.50 8.54
C PHE A 120 -4.29 3.68 9.13
N PHE A 121 -4.01 4.90 8.68
CA PHE A 121 -4.74 6.09 9.13
C PHE A 121 -6.22 6.06 8.71
N GLY A 122 -6.52 5.59 7.49
CA GLY A 122 -7.90 5.42 7.03
C GLY A 122 -8.68 4.42 7.89
N ALA A 123 -8.04 3.35 8.35
CA ALA A 123 -8.63 2.36 9.23
C ALA A 123 -8.91 2.94 10.62
N LEU A 124 -7.97 3.67 11.22
CA LEU A 124 -8.15 4.32 12.52
C LEU A 124 -9.34 5.31 12.48
N GLN A 125 -9.39 6.18 11.47
CA GLN A 125 -10.50 7.13 11.31
C GLN A 125 -11.85 6.43 11.15
N THR A 126 -11.88 5.29 10.46
CA THR A 126 -13.11 4.51 10.28
C THR A 126 -13.57 3.85 11.58
N ILE A 127 -12.63 3.35 12.40
CA ILE A 127 -12.94 2.77 13.72
C ILE A 127 -13.54 3.84 14.65
N ASP A 128 -12.97 5.04 14.67
CA ASP A 128 -13.45 6.15 15.50
C ASP A 128 -14.87 6.59 15.09
N GLN A 129 -15.15 6.63 13.77
CA GLN A 129 -16.49 6.95 13.24
C GLN A 129 -17.52 5.89 13.64
N GLN A 130 -17.17 4.60 13.54
CA GLN A 130 -18.05 3.49 13.93
C GLN A 130 -18.45 3.57 15.40
N GLN A 131 -17.50 3.87 16.29
CA GLN A 131 -17.80 4.00 17.73
C GLN A 131 -18.76 5.16 18.02
N THR A 132 -18.64 6.26 17.28
CA THR A 132 -19.51 7.43 17.44
C THR A 132 -20.96 7.11 17.03
N ILE A 133 -21.14 6.41 15.89
CA ILE A 133 -22.47 6.01 15.39
C ILE A 133 -23.15 5.03 16.35
N VAL A 134 -22.39 4.04 16.87
CA VAL A 134 -22.91 3.09 17.87
C VAL A 134 -23.32 3.79 19.16
N SER A 135 -22.61 4.84 19.57
CA SER A 135 -22.93 5.61 20.77
C SER A 135 -24.21 6.44 20.60
N GLN A 136 -24.37 7.10 19.44
CA GLN A 136 -25.58 7.88 19.11
C GLN A 136 -26.83 7.01 19.00
N SER A 137 -26.73 5.86 18.34
CA SER A 137 -27.85 4.92 18.20
C SER A 137 -28.32 4.35 19.55
N LYS A 138 -27.39 4.05 20.48
CA LYS A 138 -27.74 3.68 21.85
C LYS A 138 -28.50 4.80 22.57
N GLN A 139 -27.99 6.03 22.52
CA GLN A 139 -28.62 7.17 23.19
C GLN A 139 -30.02 7.49 22.64
N GLN A 140 -30.20 7.36 21.32
CA GLN A 140 -31.51 7.55 20.67
C GLN A 140 -32.52 6.47 21.07
N ASN A 141 -32.08 5.21 21.22
CA ASN A 141 -32.94 4.13 21.69
C ASN A 141 -33.38 4.36 23.14
N THR A 142 -32.47 4.79 24.03
CA THR A 142 -32.81 5.13 25.41
C THR A 142 -33.84 6.26 25.50
N LEU A 143 -33.67 7.34 24.72
CA LEU A 143 -34.65 8.44 24.65
C LEU A 143 -36.03 7.97 24.12
N ARG A 144 -36.05 7.03 23.17
CA ARG A 144 -37.30 6.49 22.62
C ARG A 144 -38.07 5.66 23.65
N GLU A 145 -37.37 4.93 24.53
CA GLU A 145 -37.99 4.11 25.58
C GLU A 145 -38.59 4.96 26.73
N GLU A 146 -38.12 6.19 26.95
CA GLU A 146 -38.65 7.07 28.00
C GLU A 146 -39.94 7.83 27.60
N MET A 147 -40.22 8.00 26.30
CA MET A 147 -41.37 8.78 25.82
C MET A 147 -42.78 8.11 25.82
N PRO A 148 -42.98 6.78 25.86
CA PRO A 148 -44.32 6.21 25.72
C PRO A 148 -45.21 6.34 26.98
N ASN A 149 -44.66 6.68 28.15
CA ASN A 149 -45.41 6.65 29.41
C ASN A 149 -46.05 7.99 29.83
N LYS A 150 -45.81 9.09 29.11
CA LYS A 150 -46.38 10.42 29.45
C LYS A 150 -47.66 10.79 28.70
N ALA A 151 -48.08 10.02 27.69
CA ALA A 151 -49.20 10.38 26.82
C ALA A 151 -50.58 9.84 27.25
N ILE A 152 -50.69 9.03 28.32
CA ILE A 152 -51.95 8.38 28.72
C ILE A 152 -52.61 9.03 29.96
N GLY A 153 -51.99 10.07 30.56
CA GLY A 153 -52.39 10.58 31.88
C GLY A 153 -53.29 11.83 31.95
N SER A 154 -53.86 12.34 30.86
CA SER A 154 -54.68 13.57 30.93
C SER A 154 -55.90 13.55 30.03
N VAL A 155 -56.95 12.84 30.45
CA VAL A 155 -58.33 13.16 30.07
C VAL A 155 -58.95 13.86 31.28
N PRO A 156 -59.18 15.19 31.23
CA PRO A 156 -59.96 15.86 32.26
C PRO A 156 -61.46 15.54 32.07
N ASP A 157 -62.08 15.04 33.14
CA ASP A 157 -63.54 14.87 33.28
C ASP A 157 -64.28 16.22 33.33
#